data_AF-A0A9E5Q605-F1
#
_entry.id   AF-A0A9E5Q605-F1
#
_cell.length_a   1.000
_cell.length_b   1.000
_cell.length_c   1.000
_cell.angle_alpha   90.00
_cell.angle_beta   90.00
_cell.angle_gamma   90.00
#
_symmetry.space_group_name_H-M   'P 1'
#
loop_
_entity.id
_entity.type
_entity.pdbx_description
1 polymer ?
#
loop_
_entity_poly.entity_id
_entity_poly.type
_entity_poly.pdbx_seq_one_letter_code
_entity_poly.pdbx_strand_id
1 'polypeptide(L)'
;MGNSTGNLDEYMELMEHNHNFIGAYIWDWVDQGLLKEDENGQEFWAYGGDYGDDPNDGNFNFNGIVFSDRSPQPALTQVKYSYQ
;
A
#
# COMPACT_ATOMS: atom_id res chain seq x y z
N MET A 1 -2.23 -3.13 1.74
CA MET A 1 -2.23 -2.77 3.17
C MET A 1 -1.25 -3.64 3.94
N GLY A 2 -0.16 -3.05 4.42
CA GLY A 2 0.91 -3.77 5.10
C GLY A 2 1.55 -4.87 4.24
N ASN A 3 2.00 -5.96 4.88
CA ASN A 3 2.54 -7.12 4.17
C ASN A 3 1.39 -7.90 3.50
N SER A 4 1.20 -7.71 2.19
CA SER A 4 0.04 -8.16 1.45
C SER A 4 0.37 -8.41 -0.02
N THR A 5 -0.61 -8.30 -0.91
CA THR A 5 -0.48 -8.50 -2.37
C THR A 5 -0.04 -9.92 -2.73
N GLY A 6 -0.50 -10.91 -1.94
CA GLY A 6 -0.43 -12.31 -2.32
C GLY A 6 -1.34 -12.60 -3.50
N ASN A 7 -1.14 -13.75 -4.16
CA ASN A 7 -1.91 -14.27 -5.29
C ASN A 7 -2.06 -13.40 -6.55
N LEU A 8 -1.18 -12.42 -6.73
CA LEU A 8 -1.21 -11.53 -7.90
C LEU A 8 -1.07 -12.31 -9.23
N ASP A 9 -0.25 -13.36 -9.25
CA ASP A 9 0.03 -14.15 -10.44
C ASP A 9 -1.22 -14.89 -10.94
N GLU A 10 -2.07 -15.39 -10.02
CA GLU A 10 -3.33 -16.04 -10.36
C GLU A 10 -4.34 -15.06 -10.98
N TYR A 11 -4.36 -13.80 -10.54
CA TYR A 11 -5.17 -12.77 -11.19
C TYR A 11 -4.62 -12.41 -12.58
N MET A 12 -3.30 -12.33 -12.74
CA MET A 12 -2.68 -12.11 -14.06
C MET A 12 -3.04 -13.23 -15.03
N GLU A 13 -2.94 -14.50 -14.60
CA GLU A 13 -3.33 -15.66 -15.40
C GLU A 13 -4.80 -15.56 -15.85
N LEU A 14 -5.71 -15.22 -14.95
CA LEU A 14 -7.13 -15.02 -15.28
C LEU A 14 -7.32 -13.92 -16.34
N MET A 15 -6.61 -12.81 -16.21
CA MET A 15 -6.73 -11.67 -17.13
C MET A 15 -6.15 -11.99 -18.52
N GLU A 16 -5.05 -12.72 -18.59
CA GLU A 16 -4.41 -13.11 -19.86
C GLU A 16 -5.22 -14.16 -20.63
N HIS A 17 -5.93 -15.05 -19.93
CA HIS A 17 -6.63 -16.18 -20.56
C HIS A 17 -8.12 -15.92 -20.86
N ASN A 18 -8.71 -14.80 -20.43
CA ASN A 18 -10.10 -14.48 -20.73
C ASN A 18 -10.22 -13.14 -21.47
N HIS A 19 -10.70 -13.19 -22.71
CA HIS A 19 -10.84 -12.03 -23.60
C HIS A 19 -11.72 -10.88 -23.09
N ASN A 20 -12.53 -11.11 -22.05
CA ASN A 20 -13.39 -10.09 -21.47
C ASN A 20 -12.69 -9.28 -20.37
N PHE A 21 -11.50 -9.67 -19.92
CA PHE A 21 -10.69 -8.87 -19.02
C PHE A 21 -9.78 -7.93 -19.81
N ILE A 22 -9.61 -6.71 -19.29
CA ILE A 22 -8.75 -5.66 -19.88
C ILE A 22 -7.67 -5.18 -18.90
N GLY A 23 -7.46 -5.93 -17.81
CA GLY A 23 -6.61 -5.54 -16.70
C GLY A 23 -7.38 -5.14 -15.44
N ALA A 24 -6.62 -4.69 -14.44
CA ALA A 24 -7.11 -4.21 -13.15
C ALA A 24 -6.14 -3.17 -12.57
N TYR A 25 -6.58 -2.50 -11.50
CA TYR A 25 -5.75 -1.55 -10.76
C TYR A 25 -5.52 -2.05 -9.33
N ILE A 26 -4.27 -2.04 -8.90
CA ILE A 26 -3.91 -2.32 -7.51
C ILE A 26 -4.35 -1.14 -6.65
N TRP A 27 -5.02 -1.45 -5.54
CA TRP A 27 -5.28 -0.48 -4.47
C TRP A 27 -4.22 -0.64 -3.36
N ASP A 28 -3.40 0.36 -3.08
CA ASP A 28 -3.19 1.60 -3.82
C ASP A 28 -1.70 1.91 -3.97
N TRP A 29 -1.38 3.10 -4.48
CA TRP A 29 -0.01 3.45 -4.79
C TRP A 29 0.83 3.69 -3.54
N VAL A 30 0.42 4.62 -2.68
CA VAL A 30 1.26 5.18 -1.61
C VAL A 30 0.55 5.20 -0.26
N ASP A 31 1.28 4.84 0.79
CA ASP A 31 0.81 5.05 2.16
C ASP A 31 0.55 6.54 2.43
N GLN A 32 -0.57 6.84 3.08
CA GLN A 32 -1.00 8.21 3.36
C GLN A 32 -0.53 8.67 4.75
N GLY A 33 0.73 8.41 5.09
CA GLY A 33 1.33 8.80 6.36
C GLY A 33 1.80 10.25 6.37
N LEU A 34 1.56 10.91 7.50
CA LEU A 34 2.08 12.25 7.78
C LEU A 34 3.34 12.12 8.63
N LEU A 35 4.44 12.78 8.22
CA LEU A 35 5.67 12.75 9.00
C LEU A 35 5.46 13.50 10.33
N LYS A 36 5.78 12.85 11.44
CA LYS A 36 5.65 13.39 12.80
C LYS A 36 6.87 13.01 13.64
N GLU A 37 7.17 13.81 14.64
CA GLU A 37 8.24 13.57 15.61
C GLU A 37 7.61 13.18 16.97
N ASP A 38 8.20 12.18 17.66
CA ASP A 38 7.79 11.78 19.00
C ASP A 38 8.43 12.65 20.11
N GLU A 39 8.13 12.36 21.38
CA GLU A 39 8.67 13.12 22.54
C GLU A 39 10.21 13.05 22.66
N ASN A 40 10.85 12.08 22.01
CA ASN A 40 12.30 11.87 22.04
C ASN A 40 13.01 12.45 20.80
N GLY A 41 12.27 13.07 19.87
CA GLY A 41 12.84 13.60 18.63
C GLY A 41 12.92 12.57 17.50
N GLN A 42 12.29 11.41 17.61
CA GLN A 42 12.32 10.37 16.59
C GLN A 42 11.19 10.58 15.58
N GLU A 43 11.54 10.69 14.29
CA GLU A 43 10.58 10.76 13.21
C GLU A 43 9.86 9.41 12.99
N PHE A 44 8.55 9.47 12.72
CA PHE A 44 7.70 8.35 12.35
C PHE A 44 6.57 8.80 11.40
N TRP A 45 5.94 7.82 10.72
CA TRP A 45 4.76 8.05 9.89
C TRP A 45 3.49 7.89 10.73
N ALA A 46 2.79 9.00 10.96
CA ALA A 46 1.55 9.04 11.71
C ALA A 46 0.33 8.66 10.86
N TYR A 47 -0.67 8.05 11.50
CA TYR A 47 -1.96 7.68 10.92
C TYR A 47 -3.14 8.11 11.84
N GLY A 48 -4.36 7.66 11.55
CA GLY A 48 -5.55 8.02 12.33
C GLY A 48 -5.39 7.71 13.82
N GLY A 49 -5.73 8.67 14.67
CA GLY A 49 -5.55 8.60 16.12
C GLY A 49 -4.25 9.23 16.65
N ASP A 50 -3.20 9.37 15.83
CA ASP A 50 -1.94 9.99 16.25
C ASP A 50 -2.05 11.51 16.44
N TYR A 51 -3.16 12.14 16.04
CA TYR A 51 -3.43 13.57 16.26
C TYR A 51 -4.49 13.81 17.34
N GLY A 52 -4.88 12.78 18.10
CA GLY A 52 -5.92 12.87 19.12
C GLY A 52 -7.33 13.00 18.53
N ASP A 53 -7.49 12.66 17.25
CA ASP A 53 -8.74 12.61 16.51
C ASP A 53 -9.61 11.41 16.94
N ASP A 54 -10.90 11.67 17.21
CA ASP A 54 -11.91 10.68 17.60
C ASP A 54 -13.30 11.12 17.05
N PRO A 55 -13.96 10.33 16.17
CA PRO A 55 -13.56 8.99 15.71
C PRO A 55 -12.43 9.00 14.68
N ASN A 56 -11.73 7.87 14.57
CA ASN A 56 -10.73 7.60 13.51
C ASN A 56 -10.77 6.12 13.09
N ASP A 57 -10.19 5.82 11.93
CA ASP A 57 -10.09 4.46 11.36
C ASP A 57 -8.68 3.87 11.48
N GLY A 58 -7.88 4.34 12.44
CA GLY A 58 -6.52 3.86 12.70
C GLY A 58 -5.61 3.92 11.46
N ASN A 59 -4.90 2.83 11.20
CA ASN A 59 -3.93 2.74 10.09
C ASN A 59 -4.55 2.34 8.75
N PHE A 60 -5.88 2.38 8.59
CA PHE A 60 -6.56 1.99 7.35
C PHE A 60 -6.23 2.88 6.14
N ASN A 61 -5.44 3.94 6.33
CA ASN A 61 -4.88 4.78 5.28
C ASN A 61 -3.47 4.34 4.81
N PHE A 62 -2.87 3.30 5.40
CA PHE A 62 -1.56 2.74 5.03
C PHE A 62 -1.73 1.51 4.12
N ASN A 63 -2.15 1.77 2.89
CA ASN A 63 -2.53 0.74 1.92
C ASN A 63 -1.58 0.56 0.73
N GLY A 64 -0.53 1.37 0.65
CA GLY A 64 0.30 1.52 -0.53
C GLY A 64 1.16 0.31 -0.85
N ILE A 65 1.61 0.25 -2.10
CA ILE A 65 2.73 -0.59 -2.53
C ILE A 65 4.08 0.17 -2.48
N VAL A 66 4.04 1.47 -2.17
CA VAL A 66 5.20 2.28 -1.74
C VAL A 66 4.91 2.95 -0.40
N PHE A 67 5.96 3.14 0.41
CA PHE A 67 5.87 3.88 1.67
C PHE A 67 5.58 5.37 1.44
N SER A 68 5.25 6.10 2.51
CA SER A 68 4.91 7.54 2.46
C SER A 68 6.00 8.42 1.83
N ASP A 69 7.27 8.04 1.90
CA ASP A 69 8.39 8.73 1.23
C ASP A 69 8.66 8.25 -0.20
N ARG A 70 7.82 7.36 -0.73
CA ARG A 70 7.91 6.68 -2.03
C ARG A 70 9.04 5.66 -2.11
N SER A 71 9.66 5.29 -1.00
CA SER A 71 10.54 4.12 -0.97
C SER A 71 9.70 2.84 -1.24
N PRO A 72 10.26 1.88 -2.00
CA PRO A 72 9.50 0.71 -2.44
C PRO A 72 9.22 -0.25 -1.29
N GLN A 73 7.98 -0.75 -1.19
CA GLN A 73 7.69 -1.90 -0.35
C GLN A 73 8.05 -3.20 -1.08
N PRO A 74 8.25 -4.34 -0.37
CA PRO A 74 8.52 -5.63 -1.01
C PRO A 74 7.49 -6.02 -2.09
N ALA A 75 6.20 -5.70 -1.85
CA ALA A 75 5.12 -5.95 -2.78
C ALA A 75 5.36 -5.34 -4.18
N LEU A 76 5.98 -4.16 -4.27
CA LEU A 76 6.27 -3.51 -5.56
C LEU A 76 7.22 -4.36 -6.43
N THR A 77 8.11 -5.13 -5.80
CA THR A 77 9.01 -6.04 -6.52
C THR A 77 8.22 -7.16 -7.20
N GLN A 78 7.23 -7.73 -6.51
CA GLN A 78 6.34 -8.74 -7.09
C GLN A 78 5.48 -8.14 -8.20
N VAL A 79 4.89 -6.96 -7.98
CA VAL A 79 4.09 -6.28 -9.01
C VAL A 79 4.89 -6.07 -10.29
N LYS A 80 6.14 -5.62 -10.19
CA LYS A 80 7.01 -5.43 -11.34
C LYS A 80 7.25 -6.75 -12.09
N TYR A 81 7.43 -7.85 -11.37
CA TYR A 81 7.64 -9.17 -11.98
C TYR A 81 6.37 -9.68 -12.67
N SER A 82 5.21 -9.57 -12.01
CA SER A 82 3.94 -10.07 -12.55
C SER A 82 3.42 -9.27 -13.75
N TYR A 83 3.80 -8.00 -13.89
CA TYR A 83 3.32 -7.11 -14.97
C TYR A 83 4.24 -7.06 -16.21
N GLN A 84 5.31 -7.86 -16.24
CA GLN A 84 6.35 -7.77 -17.29
C GLN A 84 5.97 -8.42 -18.62
#